data_AF-A0A2I1RF00-F1
#
_entry.id   AF-A0A2I1RF00-F1
#
_cell.length_a   1.000
_cell.length_b   1.000
_cell.length_c   1.000
_cell.angle_alpha   90.00
_cell.angle_beta   90.00
_cell.angle_gamma   90.00
#
_symmetry.space_group_name_H-M   'P 1'
#
loop_
_entity.id
_entity.type
_entity.pdbx_description
1 polymer ?
#
loop_
_entity_poly.entity_id
_entity_poly.type
_entity_poly.pdbx_seq_one_letter_code
_entity_poly.pdbx_strand_id
1 'polypeptide(L)'
;IRKANKHFIFALKSNRLVALTPDDREKGNFVRIDESNLPDNTPIHGFLNDYHDEVLLLRRVFTNKDDSTGVLYLVCSDLQCDKDKFINGYQKRWQVEVYHKSLKQNANLG
;
A
#
# COMPACT_ATOMS: atom_id res chain seq x y z
N ILE A 1 -26.07 -1.89 -15.16
CA ILE A 1 -25.20 -2.46 -14.09
C ILE A 1 -24.06 -1.46 -13.87
N ARG A 2 -24.13 -0.61 -12.83
CA ARG A 2 -23.02 0.31 -12.51
C ARG A 2 -21.87 -0.57 -12.03
N LYS A 3 -20.81 -0.73 -12.85
CA LYS A 3 -19.51 -1.23 -12.37
C LYS A 3 -19.14 -0.32 -11.21
N ALA A 4 -19.36 -0.77 -9.98
CA ALA A 4 -18.83 -0.09 -8.83
C ALA A 4 -17.31 -0.14 -9.04
N ASN A 5 -16.72 1.00 -9.36
CA ASN A 5 -15.27 1.21 -9.40
C ASN A 5 -14.78 1.02 -7.96
N LYS A 6 -14.70 -0.24 -7.53
CA LYS A 6 -14.32 -0.63 -6.19
C LYS A 6 -12.81 -0.54 -6.14
N HIS A 7 -12.34 0.69 -5.97
CA HIS A 7 -10.95 0.93 -5.69
C HIS A 7 -10.61 0.36 -4.33
N PHE A 8 -9.50 -0.38 -4.26
CA PHE A 8 -8.99 -0.92 -3.02
C PHE A 8 -7.72 -0.18 -2.63
N ILE A 9 -7.51 -0.07 -1.32
CA ILE A 9 -6.26 0.42 -0.73
C ILE A 9 -5.88 -0.55 0.37
N PHE A 10 -4.64 -1.03 0.36
CA PHE A 10 -4.12 -1.90 1.40
C PHE A 10 -2.61 -1.75 1.60
N ALA A 11 -2.13 -2.20 2.75
CA ALA A 11 -0.70 -2.25 3.05
C ALA A 11 -0.04 -3.48 2.42
N LEU A 12 1.11 -3.27 1.80
CA LEU A 12 1.97 -4.33 1.27
C LEU A 12 3.07 -4.67 2.26
N LYS A 13 3.44 -5.96 2.29
CA LYS A 13 4.67 -6.40 2.96
C LYS A 13 5.89 -5.97 2.13
N SER A 14 6.98 -5.63 2.81
CA SER A 14 8.27 -5.25 2.20
C SER A 14 8.87 -6.31 1.25
N ASN A 15 8.53 -7.58 1.42
CA ASN A 15 8.96 -8.67 0.53
C ASN A 15 8.04 -8.88 -0.69
N ARG A 16 7.20 -7.90 -1.04
CA ARG A 16 6.33 -7.99 -2.23
C ARG A 16 7.10 -7.55 -3.47
N LEU A 17 6.87 -8.28 -4.55
CA LEU A 17 7.48 -8.06 -5.86
C LEU A 17 6.64 -7.07 -6.68
N VAL A 18 7.27 -5.99 -7.12
CA VAL A 18 6.69 -4.90 -7.90
C VAL A 18 7.55 -4.59 -9.12
N ALA A 19 6.93 -4.15 -10.20
CA ALA A 19 7.60 -3.56 -11.35
C ALA A 19 7.24 -2.06 -11.40
N LEU A 20 8.24 -1.19 -11.58
CA LEU A 20 8.03 0.26 -11.62
C LEU A 20 7.68 0.76 -13.03
N THR A 21 8.01 -0.04 -14.05
CA THR A 21 7.77 0.30 -15.44
C THR A 21 6.99 -0.82 -16.12
N PRO A 22 6.21 -0.51 -17.17
CA PRO A 22 5.56 -1.54 -17.97
C PRO A 22 6.57 -2.46 -18.66
N ASP A 23 7.73 -1.93 -19.08
CA ASP A 23 8.80 -2.72 -19.70
C ASP A 23 9.39 -3.76 -18.73
N ASP A 24 9.62 -3.38 -17.47
CA ASP A 24 10.04 -4.31 -16.42
C ASP A 24 8.99 -5.40 -16.20
N ARG A 25 7.70 -5.04 -16.22
CA ARG A 25 6.61 -6.00 -16.11
C ARG A 25 6.59 -6.97 -17.30
N GLU A 26 6.72 -6.47 -18.54
CA GLU A 26 6.72 -7.29 -19.75
C GLU A 26 7.91 -8.25 -19.79
N LYS A 27 9.06 -7.83 -19.26
CA LYS A 27 10.25 -8.68 -19.11
C LYS A 27 10.19 -9.63 -17.91
N GLY A 28 9.20 -9.49 -17.02
CA GLY A 28 9.11 -10.23 -15.77
C GLY A 28 10.14 -9.79 -14.72
N ASN A 29 10.73 -8.61 -14.88
CA ASN A 29 11.67 -7.99 -13.95
C ASN A 29 10.91 -7.37 -12.78
N PHE A 30 10.56 -8.20 -11.80
CA PHE A 30 9.98 -7.69 -10.56
C PHE A 30 11.07 -7.54 -9.49
N VAL A 31 11.08 -6.39 -8.83
CA VAL A 31 11.97 -6.09 -7.70
C VAL A 31 11.18 -6.06 -6.41
N ARG A 32 11.83 -6.28 -5.27
CA ARG A 32 11.16 -6.14 -3.98
C ARG A 32 10.82 -4.67 -3.74
N ILE A 33 9.65 -4.39 -3.16
CA ILE A 33 9.19 -3.02 -2.91
C ILE A 33 10.07 -2.25 -1.92
N ASP A 34 10.81 -2.97 -1.09
CA ASP A 34 11.80 -2.41 -0.17
C ASP A 34 13.12 -2.04 -0.87
N GLU A 35 13.46 -2.75 -1.94
CA GLU A 35 14.63 -2.47 -2.78
C GLU A 35 14.30 -1.50 -3.92
N SER A 36 13.01 -1.37 -4.28
CA SER A 36 12.57 -0.32 -5.18
C SER A 36 12.73 0.99 -4.42
N ASN A 37 13.59 1.86 -4.95
CA ASN A 37 14.00 3.10 -4.30
C ASN A 37 12.88 4.15 -4.38
N LEU A 38 11.72 3.81 -3.81
CA LEU A 38 10.50 4.61 -3.86
C LEU A 38 10.72 5.92 -3.10
N PRO A 39 10.34 7.06 -3.69
CA PRO A 39 10.33 8.33 -2.99
C PRO A 39 9.36 8.28 -1.81
N ASP A 40 9.75 8.88 -0.68
CA ASP A 40 8.86 9.01 0.48
C ASP A 40 7.66 9.90 0.14
N ASN A 41 6.49 9.47 0.62
CA ASN A 41 5.22 10.18 0.56
C ASN A 41 4.83 10.64 -0.86
N THR A 42 5.32 9.92 -1.87
CA THR A 42 5.08 10.22 -3.28
C THR A 42 4.46 9.00 -3.95
N PRO A 43 3.22 9.11 -4.45
CA PRO A 43 2.57 8.02 -5.17
C PRO A 43 3.26 7.86 -6.51
N ILE A 44 3.62 6.62 -6.84
CA ILE A 44 4.19 6.29 -8.14
C ILE A 44 3.36 5.19 -8.80
N HIS A 45 3.35 5.16 -10.12
CA HIS A 45 2.71 4.09 -10.88
C HIS A 45 3.61 2.85 -10.87
N GLY A 46 3.00 1.69 -10.75
CA GLY A 46 3.70 0.42 -10.82
C GLY A 46 2.75 -0.76 -10.94
N PHE A 47 3.32 -1.95 -10.91
CA PHE A 47 2.60 -3.20 -11.13
C PHE A 47 2.98 -4.19 -10.05
N LEU A 48 2.01 -4.98 -9.57
CA LEU A 48 2.32 -6.09 -8.67
C LEU A 48 2.47 -7.37 -9.49
N ASN A 49 3.36 -8.26 -9.07
CA ASN A 49 3.46 -9.58 -9.69
C ASN A 49 2.17 -10.40 -9.60
N ASP A 50 1.34 -10.15 -8.58
CA ASP A 50 0.09 -10.87 -8.32
C ASP A 50 -1.16 -10.11 -8.82
N TYR A 51 -0.99 -8.97 -9.49
CA TYR A 51 -2.11 -8.12 -9.93
C TYR A 51 -1.94 -7.67 -11.37
N HIS A 52 -3.02 -7.78 -12.14
CA HIS A 52 -2.95 -7.65 -13.59
C HIS A 52 -3.06 -6.19 -14.09
N ASP A 53 -3.58 -5.26 -13.29
CA ASP A 53 -3.70 -3.87 -13.68
C ASP A 53 -2.58 -3.01 -13.06
N GLU A 54 -2.39 -1.80 -13.59
CA GLU A 54 -1.52 -0.81 -12.96
C GLU A 54 -2.10 -0.39 -11.61
N VAL A 55 -1.21 -0.11 -10.66
CA VAL A 55 -1.53 0.35 -9.32
C VAL A 55 -0.66 1.52 -8.92
N LEU A 56 -1.16 2.36 -8.02
CA LEU A 56 -0.35 3.37 -7.34
C LEU A 56 0.32 2.76 -6.12
N LEU A 57 1.64 2.86 -6.05
CA LEU A 57 2.48 2.49 -4.93
C LEU A 57 2.89 3.74 -4.17
N LEU A 58 2.74 3.72 -2.84
CA LEU A 58 3.16 4.80 -1.95
C LEU A 58 4.05 4.23 -0.86
N ARG A 59 5.25 4.78 -0.72
CA ARG A 59 6.11 4.54 0.44
C ARG A 59 5.90 5.65 1.45
N ARG A 60 5.73 5.29 2.72
CA ARG A 60 5.65 6.24 3.83
C ARG A 60 6.60 5.79 4.93
N VAL A 61 7.59 6.63 5.22
CA VAL A 61 8.47 6.45 6.37
C VAL A 61 7.84 7.16 7.57
N PHE A 62 7.79 6.49 8.72
CA PHE A 62 7.27 7.06 9.96
C PHE A 62 8.21 6.73 11.12
N THR A 63 8.36 7.66 12.05
CA THR A 63 9.14 7.45 13.26
C THR A 63 8.23 6.90 14.34
N ASN A 64 8.62 5.79 14.96
CA ASN A 64 7.92 5.20 16.09
C ASN A 64 8.22 5.99 17.37
N LYS A 65 7.43 5.74 18.41
CA LYS A 65 7.62 6.36 19.73
C LYS A 65 8.97 6.02 20.37
N ASP A 66 9.57 4.90 19.96
CA ASP A 66 10.88 4.41 20.40
C ASP A 66 12.04 4.97 19.56
N ASP A 67 11.83 6.04 18.81
CA ASP A 67 12.79 6.65 17.85
C ASP A 67 13.18 5.76 16.65
N SER A 68 12.79 4.49 16.65
CA SER A 68 12.97 3.58 15.51
C SER A 68 12.14 4.00 14.29
N THR A 69 12.70 3.83 13.10
CA THR A 69 12.01 4.13 11.83
C THR A 69 11.24 2.91 11.32
N GLY A 70 9.97 3.13 10.98
CA GLY A 70 9.12 2.17 10.30
C GLY A 70 8.89 2.59 8.85
N VAL A 71 8.82 1.62 7.94
CA VAL A 71 8.44 1.87 6.54
C VAL A 71 7.12 1.17 6.27
N LEU A 72 6.15 1.93 5.75
CA LEU A 72 4.86 1.44 5.33
C LEU A 72 4.76 1.55 3.81
N TYR A 73 4.45 0.45 3.17
CA TYR A 73 4.16 0.40 1.75
C TYR A 73 2.66 0.25 1.55
N LEU A 74 2.08 1.13 0.75
CA LEU A 74 0.66 1.14 0.44
C LEU A 74 0.47 0.97 -1.06
N VAL A 75 -0.60 0.29 -1.43
CA VAL A 75 -1.02 0.14 -2.82
C VAL A 75 -2.47 0.52 -3.01
N CYS A 76 -2.78 1.17 -4.13
CA CYS A 76 -4.13 1.53 -4.55
C CYS A 76 -4.38 1.15 -6.00
N SER A 77 -5.58 0.65 -6.31
CA SER A 77 -6.01 0.35 -7.67
C SER A 77 -6.63 1.53 -8.42
N ASP A 78 -6.66 2.72 -7.81
CA ASP A 78 -7.18 3.94 -8.44
C ASP A 78 -6.03 4.81 -8.96
N LEU A 79 -5.82 4.79 -10.28
CA LEU A 79 -4.75 5.55 -10.95
C LEU A 79 -5.04 7.04 -11.05
N GLN A 80 -6.30 7.44 -10.90
CA GLN A 80 -6.75 8.83 -10.86
C GLN A 80 -6.94 9.36 -9.44
N CYS A 81 -6.61 8.57 -8.40
CA CYS A 81 -6.74 9.01 -7.03
C CYS A 81 -5.68 10.06 -6.73
N ASP A 82 -6.13 11.28 -6.42
CA ASP A 82 -5.28 12.28 -5.83
C ASP A 82 -4.64 11.76 -4.53
N LYS A 83 -3.38 12.16 -4.26
CA LYS A 83 -2.62 11.77 -3.05
C LYS A 83 -3.45 11.98 -1.78
N ASP A 84 -4.26 13.03 -1.72
CA ASP A 84 -5.09 13.34 -0.56
C ASP A 84 -6.19 12.28 -0.34
N LYS A 85 -6.80 11.80 -1.43
CA LYS A 85 -7.79 10.71 -1.39
C LYS A 85 -7.13 9.37 -1.04
N PHE A 86 -5.89 9.15 -1.49
CA PHE A 86 -5.11 7.95 -1.17
C PHE A 86 -4.84 7.86 0.35
N ILE A 87 -4.35 8.95 0.95
CA ILE A 87 -4.02 8.98 2.38
C ILE A 87 -5.30 8.95 3.23
N ASN A 88 -6.33 9.72 2.88
CA ASN A 88 -7.59 9.75 3.63
C ASN A 88 -8.35 8.42 3.52
N GLY A 89 -8.33 7.79 2.34
CA GLY A 89 -8.90 6.46 2.11
C GLY A 89 -8.22 5.39 2.95
N TYR A 90 -6.87 5.38 2.98
CA TYR A 90 -6.12 4.49 3.86
C TYR A 90 -6.39 4.78 5.33
N GLN A 91 -6.38 6.05 5.76
CA GLN A 91 -6.59 6.42 7.16
C GLN A 91 -7.96 5.96 7.68
N LYS A 92 -9.03 6.11 6.88
CA LYS A 92 -10.35 5.59 7.23
C LYS A 92 -10.37 4.06 7.38
N ARG A 93 -9.68 3.32 6.50
CA ARG A 93 -9.57 1.85 6.62
C ARG A 93 -8.67 1.44 7.80
N TRP A 94 -7.57 2.14 8.02
CA TRP A 94 -6.66 1.91 9.11
C TRP A 94 -7.34 2.08 10.47
N GLN A 95 -8.19 3.09 10.65
CA GLN A 95 -8.97 3.22 11.90
C GLN A 95 -9.86 2.00 12.16
N VAL A 96 -10.43 1.40 11.11
CA VAL A 96 -11.20 0.16 11.19
C VAL A 96 -10.30 -1.04 11.52
N GLU A 97 -9.14 -1.16 10.86
CA GLU A 97 -8.16 -2.23 11.14
C GLU A 97 -7.58 -2.16 12.57
N VAL A 98 -7.22 -0.97 13.03
CA VAL A 98 -6.74 -0.72 14.41
C VAL A 98 -7.83 -1.03 15.42
N TYR A 99 -9.08 -0.66 15.12
CA TYR A 99 -10.22 -1.01 15.96
C TYR A 99 -10.36 -2.53 16.08
N HIS A 100 -10.30 -3.27 14.96
CA HIS A 100 -10.33 -4.74 15.00
C HIS A 100 -9.10 -5.35 15.68
N LYS A 101 -7.91 -4.74 15.58
CA LYS A 101 -6.69 -5.20 16.26
C LYS A 101 -6.79 -5.00 17.78
N SER A 102 -7.31 -3.84 18.20
CA SER A 102 -7.59 -3.53 19.61
C SER A 102 -8.67 -4.44 20.19
N LEU A 103 -9.75 -4.71 19.43
CA LEU A 103 -10.82 -5.60 19.88
C LEU A 103 -10.34 -7.06 20.03
N LYS A 104 -9.50 -7.54 19.11
CA LYS A 104 -8.92 -8.91 19.19
C LYS A 104 -7.89 -9.05 20.30
N GLN A 105 -7.18 -7.99 20.66
CA GLN A 105 -6.20 -8.01 21.75
C GLN A 105 -6.84 -7.87 23.13
N ASN A 106 -8.02 -7.23 23.22
CA ASN A 106 -8.76 -7.04 24.48
C ASN A 106 -9.80 -8.13 24.78
N ALA A 107 -10.05 -9.08 23.87
CA ALA A 107 -11.02 -10.16 24.05
C ALA A 107 -10.41 -11.47 24.60
N ASN A 108 -9.19 -11.43 25.18
CA ASN A 108 -8.56 -12.60 25.82
C ASN A 108 -8.45 -12.45 27.35
N LEU A 109 -9.42 -11.77 27.98
CA LEU A 109 -9.62 -11.79 29.42
C LEU A 109 -10.93 -12.52 29.72
N GLY A 110 -10.80 -13.85 29.82
CA GLY A 110 -11.79 -14.80 30.32
C GLY A 110 -11.05 -16.05 30.74
#